data_AF-A0A0M3J430-F1
#
_entry.id   AF-A0A0M3J430-F1
#
_cell.length_a   1.000
_cell.length_b   1.000
_cell.length_c   1.000
_cell.angle_alpha   90.00
_cell.angle_beta   90.00
_cell.angle_gamma   90.00
#
_symmetry.space_group_name_H-M   'P 1'
#
loop_
_entity.id
_entity.type
_entity.pdbx_description
1 polymer ?
#
loop_
_entity_poly.entity_id
_entity_poly.type
_entity_poly.pdbx_seq_one_letter_code
_entity_poly.pdbx_strand_id
1 'polypeptide(L)'
;LRDYVDCCNCSKLPQFSPENLKSGFTADMKNAALTKLKINPRQARRVYEILRLMNTNTSDETEMKAYRIDVKRRLEKPLKKSDRDWRKLMKALDEKEMATVAASEMNVEKKLNLLQQLFEADVEDYKTTINRLKLFSKLF
;
A
#
# COMPACT_ATOMS: atom_id res chain seq x y z
N LEU A 1 -11.93 12.36 4.37
CA LEU A 1 -12.84 12.17 5.54
C LEU A 1 -12.91 10.70 5.95
N ARG A 2 -13.18 9.78 5.02
CA ARG A 2 -13.20 8.34 5.28
C ARG A 2 -11.94 7.80 5.96
N ASP A 3 -10.76 8.10 5.42
CA ASP A 3 -9.49 7.61 5.95
C ASP A 3 -9.29 7.98 7.43
N TYR A 4 -9.69 9.19 7.84
CA TYR A 4 -9.62 9.63 9.23
C TYR A 4 -10.51 8.77 10.14
N VAL A 5 -11.79 8.62 9.79
CA VAL A 5 -12.76 7.84 10.59
C VAL A 5 -12.34 6.38 10.68
N ASP A 6 -11.96 5.79 9.54
CA ASP A 6 -11.52 4.39 9.48
C ASP A 6 -10.23 4.19 10.31
N CYS A 7 -9.29 5.14 10.28
CA CYS A 7 -8.09 5.09 11.13
C CYS A 7 -8.44 5.19 12.62
N CYS A 8 -9.32 6.10 13.03
CA CYS A 8 -9.75 6.22 14.44
C CYS A 8 -10.44 4.95 14.96
N ASN A 9 -11.19 4.26 14.11
CA ASN A 9 -11.87 3.02 14.49
C ASN A 9 -10.88 1.84 14.51
N CYS A 10 -10.03 1.72 13.48
CA CYS A 10 -9.03 0.65 13.41
C CYS A 10 -7.96 0.78 14.49
N SER A 11 -7.56 1.99 14.89
CA SER A 11 -6.54 2.19 15.94
C SER A 11 -6.96 1.65 17.31
N LYS A 12 -8.27 1.43 17.53
CA LYS A 12 -8.82 0.80 18.75
C LYS A 12 -8.77 -0.72 18.70
N LEU A 13 -8.48 -1.32 17.55
CA LEU A 13 -8.38 -2.76 17.40
C LEU A 13 -6.96 -3.24 17.76
N PRO A 14 -6.81 -4.33 18.53
CA PRO A 14 -5.49 -4.84 18.90
C PRO A 14 -4.68 -5.32 17.69
N GLN A 15 -5.37 -5.74 16.61
CA GLN A 15 -4.74 -6.12 15.34
C GLN A 15 -3.97 -4.96 14.70
N PHE A 16 -4.32 -3.71 14.99
CA PHE A 16 -3.67 -2.50 14.48
C PHE A 16 -2.80 -1.81 15.55
N SER A 17 -2.37 -2.53 16.58
CA SER A 17 -1.40 -2.01 17.54
C SER A 17 -0.08 -1.62 16.86
N PRO A 18 0.68 -0.65 17.40
CA PRO A 18 1.96 -0.23 16.81
C PRO A 18 2.93 -1.38 16.54
N GLU A 19 2.98 -2.37 17.43
CA GLU A 19 3.81 -3.58 17.28
C GLU A 19 3.39 -4.41 16.05
N ASN A 20 2.09 -4.65 15.90
CA ASN A 20 1.54 -5.37 14.76
C ASN A 20 1.67 -4.59 13.45
N LEU A 21 1.60 -3.25 13.49
CA LEU A 21 1.80 -2.42 12.31
C LEU A 21 3.21 -2.58 11.73
N LYS A 22 4.23 -2.73 12.59
CA LYS A 22 5.63 -2.91 12.17
C LYS A 22 5.88 -4.26 11.48
N SER A 23 5.14 -5.31 11.85
CA SER A 23 5.33 -6.66 11.31
C SER A 23 4.75 -6.88 9.90
N GLY A 24 3.92 -5.97 9.40
CA GLY A 24 3.33 -6.07 8.07
C GLY A 24 1.81 -6.04 8.09
N PHE A 25 1.18 -5.98 6.90
CA PHE A 25 -0.26 -6.14 6.79
C PHE A 25 -0.63 -7.63 6.83
N THR A 26 -1.37 -8.04 7.86
CA THR A 26 -1.73 -9.43 8.09
C THR A 26 -3.18 -9.74 7.66
N ALA A 27 -3.49 -11.03 7.50
CA ALA A 27 -4.86 -11.49 7.28
C ALA A 27 -5.78 -11.13 8.46
N ASP A 28 -5.24 -11.10 9.69
CA ASP A 28 -5.99 -10.76 10.89
C ASP A 28 -6.43 -9.29 10.90
N MET A 29 -5.56 -8.37 10.45
CA MET A 29 -5.94 -6.96 10.25
C MET A 29 -7.08 -6.84 9.23
N LYS A 30 -6.95 -7.52 8.09
CA LYS A 30 -8.00 -7.55 7.05
C LYS A 30 -9.32 -8.10 7.60
N ASN A 31 -9.27 -9.23 8.31
CA ASN A 31 -10.45 -9.90 8.85
C ASN A 31 -11.10 -9.08 9.97
N ALA A 32 -10.32 -8.48 10.88
CA ALA A 32 -10.85 -7.63 11.94
C ALA A 32 -11.54 -6.39 11.37
N ALA A 33 -10.91 -5.70 10.41
CA ALA A 33 -11.49 -4.54 9.76
C ALA A 33 -12.79 -4.88 9.00
N LEU A 34 -12.83 -6.03 8.30
CA LEU A 34 -14.01 -6.47 7.56
C LEU A 34 -15.15 -6.91 8.48
N THR A 35 -14.86 -7.74 9.48
CA THR A 35 -15.91 -8.35 10.32
C THR A 35 -16.48 -7.38 11.33
N LYS A 36 -15.61 -6.63 12.02
CA LYS A 36 -15.97 -5.71 13.13
C LYS A 36 -16.40 -4.34 12.63
N LEU A 37 -15.78 -3.82 11.57
CA LEU A 37 -15.99 -2.44 11.10
C LEU A 37 -16.59 -2.35 9.69
N LYS A 38 -16.83 -3.49 9.03
CA LYS A 38 -17.34 -3.55 7.64
C LYS A 38 -16.47 -2.80 6.62
N ILE A 39 -15.17 -2.70 6.89
CA ILE A 39 -14.20 -2.05 6.01
C ILE A 39 -13.72 -3.04 4.95
N ASN A 40 -13.77 -2.64 3.68
CA ASN A 40 -13.27 -3.44 2.56
C ASN A 40 -11.75 -3.69 2.71
N PRO A 41 -11.24 -4.90 2.37
CA PRO A 41 -9.81 -5.21 2.35
C PRO A 41 -8.89 -4.15 1.72
N ARG A 42 -9.29 -3.51 0.61
CA ARG A 42 -8.50 -2.45 -0.04
C ARG A 42 -8.38 -1.23 0.88
N GLN A 43 -9.47 -0.84 1.51
CA GLN A 43 -9.50 0.27 2.46
C GLN A 43 -8.74 -0.09 3.75
N ALA A 44 -8.88 -1.33 4.25
CA ALA A 44 -8.15 -1.81 5.40
C ALA A 44 -6.62 -1.77 5.17
N ARG A 45 -6.16 -2.11 3.97
CA ARG A 45 -4.75 -1.96 3.58
C ARG A 45 -4.29 -0.50 3.62
N ARG A 46 -5.11 0.43 3.11
CA ARG A 46 -4.81 1.88 3.15
C ARG A 46 -4.72 2.39 4.59
N VAL A 47 -5.67 2.01 5.44
CA VAL A 47 -5.69 2.37 6.87
C VAL A 47 -4.44 1.83 7.59
N TYR A 48 -4.04 0.60 7.31
CA TYR A 48 -2.79 0.02 7.83
C TYR A 48 -1.58 0.89 7.45
N GLU A 49 -1.45 1.31 6.18
CA GLU A 49 -0.32 2.11 5.72
C GLU A 49 -0.28 3.51 6.36
N ILE A 50 -1.44 4.13 6.60
CA ILE A 50 -1.55 5.42 7.30
C ILE A 50 -1.13 5.26 8.76
N LEU A 51 -1.71 4.30 9.48
CA LEU A 51 -1.40 4.07 10.89
C LEU A 51 0.06 3.64 11.08
N ARG A 52 0.61 2.84 10.15
CA ARG A 52 2.02 2.45 10.18
C ARG A 52 2.92 3.66 9.97
N LEU A 53 2.65 4.51 8.97
CA LEU A 53 3.43 5.73 8.74
C LEU A 53 3.40 6.65 9.95
N MET A 54 2.26 6.77 10.62
CA MET A 54 2.11 7.56 11.84
C MET A 54 2.99 7.04 12.99
N ASN A 55 3.21 5.73 13.08
CA ASN A 55 4.02 5.07 14.11
C ASN A 55 5.46 4.74 13.67
N THR A 56 5.86 5.16 12.46
CA THR A 56 7.21 4.96 11.96
C THR A 56 8.07 6.16 12.35
N ASN A 57 9.27 5.92 12.89
CA ASN A 57 10.20 7.00 13.16
C ASN A 57 10.80 7.50 11.84
N THR A 58 10.43 8.70 11.40
CA THR A 58 10.94 9.27 10.15
C THR A 58 12.43 9.56 10.15
N SER A 59 13.04 9.66 11.34
CA SER A 59 14.49 9.82 11.50
C SER A 59 15.25 8.50 11.42
N ASP A 60 14.57 7.36 11.51
CA ASP A 60 15.17 6.04 11.34
C ASP A 60 15.08 5.63 9.86
N GLU A 61 16.22 5.64 9.18
CA GLU A 61 16.31 5.26 7.78
C GLU A 61 15.90 3.81 7.52
N THR A 62 16.13 2.91 8.49
CA THR A 62 15.81 1.49 8.34
C THR A 62 14.31 1.25 8.37
N GLU A 63 13.60 1.84 9.34
CA GLU A 63 12.15 1.74 9.43
C GLU A 63 11.48 2.42 8.22
N MET A 64 11.95 3.60 7.82
CA MET A 64 11.43 4.30 6.65
C MET A 64 11.68 3.54 5.35
N LYS A 65 12.83 2.87 5.20
CA LYS A 65 13.12 2.02 4.04
C LYS A 65 12.19 0.80 4.02
N ALA A 66 11.97 0.15 5.16
CA ALA A 66 11.04 -0.98 5.27
C ALA A 66 9.60 -0.57 4.94
N TYR A 67 9.19 0.63 5.35
CA TYR A 67 7.91 1.22 4.97
C TYR A 67 7.80 1.41 3.44
N ARG A 68 8.77 2.10 2.83
CA ARG A 68 8.81 2.35 1.38
C ARG A 68 8.71 1.07 0.57
N ILE A 69 9.48 0.04 0.94
CA ILE A 69 9.52 -1.23 0.21
C ILE A 69 8.16 -1.93 0.24
N ASP A 70 7.51 -2.01 1.40
CA ASP A 70 6.20 -2.66 1.53
C ASP A 70 5.12 -1.95 0.69
N VAL A 71 5.06 -0.62 0.79
CA VAL A 71 4.09 0.21 0.05
C VAL A 71 4.30 0.10 -1.46
N LYS A 72 5.57 0.15 -1.93
CA LYS A 72 5.92 -0.03 -3.35
C LYS A 72 5.64 -1.44 -3.87
N ARG A 73 5.91 -2.49 -3.09
CA ARG A 73 5.54 -3.87 -3.48
C ARG A 73 4.04 -4.01 -3.72
N ARG A 74 3.22 -3.34 -2.90
CA ARG A 74 1.75 -3.30 -3.08
C ARG A 74 1.33 -2.51 -4.31
N LEU A 75 1.99 -1.38 -4.63
CA LEU A 75 1.74 -0.61 -5.85
C LEU A 75 2.21 -1.33 -7.12
N GLU A 76 3.23 -2.17 -7.01
CA GLU A 76 3.75 -2.95 -8.14
C GLU A 76 2.82 -4.10 -8.52
N LYS A 77 2.12 -4.72 -7.56
CA LYS A 77 1.20 -5.84 -7.80
C LYS A 77 0.23 -5.62 -8.98
N PRO A 78 -0.52 -4.52 -9.07
CA PRO A 78 -1.42 -4.28 -10.20
C PRO A 78 -0.70 -3.97 -11.53
N LEU A 79 0.58 -3.59 -11.49
CA LEU A 79 1.38 -3.33 -12.70
C LEU A 79 1.96 -4.62 -13.30
N LYS A 80 1.98 -5.72 -12.56
CA LYS A 80 2.43 -7.02 -13.07
C LYS A 80 1.32 -7.65 -13.90
N LYS A 81 1.64 -8.04 -15.14
CA LYS A 81 0.76 -8.89 -15.95
C LYS A 81 0.51 -10.20 -15.22
N SER A 82 -0.75 -10.63 -15.15
CA SER A 82 -1.08 -11.92 -14.58
C SER A 82 -0.70 -13.06 -15.53
N ASP A 83 -0.56 -14.29 -15.02
CA ASP A 83 -0.35 -15.49 -15.85
C ASP A 83 -1.42 -15.64 -16.93
N ARG A 84 -2.64 -15.16 -16.66
CA ARG A 84 -3.74 -15.16 -17.63
C ARG A 84 -3.48 -14.18 -18.77
N ASP A 85 -2.91 -13.02 -18.48
CA ASP A 85 -2.56 -12.01 -19.48
C ASP A 85 -1.41 -12.53 -20.35
N TRP A 86 -0.41 -13.18 -19.74
CA TRP A 86 0.66 -13.85 -20.45
C TRP A 86 0.18 -14.96 -21.38
N ARG A 87 -0.70 -15.84 -20.90
CA ARG A 87 -1.27 -16.91 -21.73
C ARG A 87 -2.09 -16.39 -22.91
N LYS A 88 -2.74 -15.22 -22.77
CA LYS A 88 -3.44 -14.57 -23.90
C LYS A 88 -2.45 -14.00 -24.91
N LEU A 89 -1.40 -13.31 -24.44
CA LEU A 89 -0.34 -12.77 -25.28
C LEU A 89 0.37 -13.87 -26.08
N MET A 90 0.76 -14.97 -25.43
CA MET A 90 1.40 -16.12 -26.08
C MET A 90 0.52 -16.81 -27.13
N LYS A 91 -0.81 -16.67 -27.04
CA LYS A 91 -1.74 -17.21 -28.04
C LYS A 91 -2.00 -16.24 -29.20
N ALA A 92 -1.74 -14.95 -29.00
CA ALA A 92 -2.13 -13.89 -29.92
C ALA A 92 -0.96 -13.29 -30.71
N LEU A 93 0.28 -13.47 -30.23
CA LEU A 93 1.48 -12.86 -30.80
C LEU A 93 2.44 -13.92 -31.33
N ASP A 94 3.14 -13.59 -32.41
CA ASP A 94 4.25 -14.39 -32.90
C ASP A 94 5.53 -14.17 -32.08
N GLU A 95 6.58 -14.94 -32.37
CA GLU A 95 7.84 -14.92 -31.61
C GLU A 95 8.55 -13.55 -31.66
N LYS A 96 8.41 -12.80 -32.77
CA LYS A 96 8.99 -11.45 -32.94
C LYS A 96 8.19 -10.40 -32.19
N GLU A 97 6.88 -10.49 -32.22
CA GLU A 97 5.97 -9.60 -31.50
C GLU A 97 6.09 -9.83 -29.98
N MET A 98 6.25 -11.08 -29.55
CA MET A 98 6.53 -11.43 -28.15
C MET A 98 7.85 -10.84 -27.67
N ALA A 99 8.92 -10.90 -28.46
CA ALA A 99 10.19 -10.26 -28.13
C ALA A 99 10.07 -8.73 -28.02
N THR A 100 9.25 -8.13 -28.89
CA THR A 100 8.96 -6.69 -28.85
C THR A 100 8.16 -6.31 -27.61
N VAL A 101 7.15 -7.11 -27.23
CA VAL A 101 6.37 -6.90 -26.01
C VAL A 101 7.23 -7.08 -24.76
N ALA A 102 8.12 -8.07 -24.72
CA ALA A 102 9.07 -8.30 -23.63
C ALA A 102 10.06 -7.13 -23.51
N ALA A 103 10.57 -6.61 -24.62
CA ALA A 103 11.42 -5.42 -24.63
C ALA A 103 10.66 -4.13 -24.26
N SER A 104 9.35 -4.08 -24.54
CA SER A 104 8.46 -2.97 -24.17
C SER A 104 7.93 -3.04 -22.75
N GLU A 105 8.09 -4.18 -22.05
CA GLU A 105 7.76 -4.29 -20.63
C GLU A 105 8.54 -3.21 -19.89
N MET A 106 7.81 -2.14 -19.58
CA MET A 106 8.26 -0.86 -19.04
C MET A 106 9.73 -0.87 -18.66
N ASN A 107 10.57 -0.16 -19.44
CA ASN A 107 11.96 0.13 -19.07
C ASN A 107 12.02 0.28 -17.54
N VAL A 108 12.83 -0.57 -16.89
CA VAL A 108 12.88 -0.73 -15.43
C VAL A 108 12.91 0.63 -14.75
N GLU A 109 13.64 1.59 -15.32
CA GLU A 109 13.70 2.97 -14.88
C GLU A 109 12.34 3.69 -14.90
N LYS A 110 11.58 3.61 -15.99
CA LYS A 110 10.22 4.17 -16.09
C LYS A 110 9.28 3.56 -15.06
N LYS A 111 9.38 2.24 -14.82
CA LYS A 111 8.58 1.56 -13.79
C LYS A 111 8.95 2.01 -12.38
N LEU A 112 10.25 2.14 -12.09
CA LEU A 112 10.72 2.65 -10.80
C LEU A 112 10.28 4.09 -10.57
N ASN A 113 10.34 4.95 -11.59
CA ASN A 113 9.86 6.33 -11.53
C ASN A 113 8.36 6.41 -11.29
N LEU A 114 7.55 5.60 -11.98
CA LEU A 114 6.10 5.53 -11.73
C LEU A 114 5.80 5.08 -10.29
N LEU A 115 6.47 4.03 -9.81
CA LEU A 115 6.30 3.55 -8.44
C LEU A 115 6.72 4.59 -7.39
N GLN A 116 7.71 5.41 -7.69
CA GLN A 116 8.12 6.52 -6.84
C GLN A 116 7.04 7.61 -6.80
N GLN A 117 6.54 8.06 -7.95
CA GLN A 117 5.46 9.07 -8.04
C GLN A 117 4.19 8.61 -7.32
N LEU A 118 3.76 7.37 -7.53
CA LEU A 118 2.59 6.81 -6.84
C LEU A 118 2.81 6.71 -5.33
N PHE A 119 4.03 6.35 -4.90
CA PHE A 119 4.37 6.30 -3.49
C PHE A 119 4.33 7.70 -2.85
N GLU A 120 4.89 8.72 -3.51
CA GLU A 120 4.89 10.09 -3.02
C GLU A 120 3.48 10.65 -2.89
N ALA A 121 2.63 10.44 -3.90
CA ALA A 121 1.23 10.83 -3.87
C ALA A 121 0.46 10.17 -2.71
N ASP A 122 0.61 8.85 -2.51
CA ASP A 122 0.01 8.15 -1.37
C ASP A 122 0.49 8.73 -0.03
N VAL A 123 1.79 9.01 0.11
CA VAL A 123 2.36 9.56 1.35
C VAL A 123 1.86 10.99 1.63
N GLU A 124 1.68 11.83 0.62
CA GLU A 124 1.13 13.18 0.78
C GLU A 124 -0.32 13.13 1.30
N ASP A 125 -1.15 12.27 0.72
CA ASP A 125 -2.50 11.99 1.20
C ASP A 125 -2.50 11.50 2.66
N TYR A 126 -1.59 10.56 2.96
CA TYR A 126 -1.45 9.99 4.30
C TYR A 126 -1.04 11.05 5.31
N LYS A 127 -0.06 11.90 4.99
CA LYS A 127 0.37 13.02 5.85
C LYS A 127 -0.79 13.95 6.19
N THR A 128 -1.65 14.25 5.22
CA THR A 128 -2.85 15.07 5.46
C THR A 128 -3.79 14.43 6.48
N THR A 129 -4.00 13.11 6.35
CA THR A 129 -4.83 12.35 7.30
C THR A 129 -4.18 12.25 8.67
N ILE A 130 -2.87 11.99 8.74
CA ILE A 130 -2.09 11.89 9.98
C ILE A 130 -2.10 13.22 10.73
N ASN A 131 -1.93 14.35 10.03
CA ASN A 131 -2.00 15.67 10.64
C ASN A 131 -3.35 15.89 11.31
N ARG A 132 -4.45 15.50 10.65
CA ARG A 132 -5.79 15.55 11.27
C ARG A 132 -5.89 14.61 12.48
N LEU A 133 -5.39 13.37 12.37
CA LEU A 133 -5.38 12.43 13.49
C LEU A 133 -4.63 12.99 14.69
N LYS A 134 -3.46 13.61 14.49
CA LYS A 134 -2.65 14.23 15.57
C LYS A 134 -3.32 15.45 16.19
N LEU A 135 -3.97 16.30 15.37
CA LEU A 135 -4.69 17.47 15.86
C LEU A 135 -5.88 17.08 16.75
N PHE A 136 -6.66 16.08 16.33
CA PHE A 136 -7.86 15.64 17.05
C PHE A 136 -7.59 14.51 18.06
N SER A 137 -6.38 13.96 18.11
CA SER A 137 -5.96 12.96 19.10
C SER A 137 -5.87 13.52 20.52
N LYS A 138 -5.74 14.85 20.69
CA LYS A 138 -5.74 15.50 22.01
C LYS A 138 -7.15 15.76 22.57
N LEU A 139 -8.21 15.37 21.86
CA LEU A 139 -9.60 15.60 22.22
C LEU A 139 -10.32 14.35 22.77
N PHE A 140 -9.59 13.24 22.94
CA PHE A 140 -10.12 11.97 23.48
C PHE A 140 -9.16 11.37 24.50
#